data_AF-A0A3D2J9U0-F1
#
_entry.id   AF-A0A3D2J9U0-F1
#
_cell.length_a   1.000
_cell.length_b   1.000
_cell.length_c   1.000
_cell.angle_alpha   90.00
_cell.angle_beta   90.00
_cell.angle_gamma   90.00
#
_symmetry.space_group_name_H-M   'P 1'
#
loop_
_entity.id
_entity.type
_entity.pdbx_description
1 polymer ?
#
loop_
_entity_poly.entity_id
_entity_poly.type
_entity_poly.pdbx_seq_one_letter_code
_entity_poly.pdbx_strand_id
1 'polypeptide(L)'
;GKFVPESLMAALTELEEAYQASLTDNEFQAELASLLDSFVGRPTTLHYVPRFSKMVAPDVKVYLKREDLAHTGAHKINNALGQALLAK
;
A
#
# COMPACT_ATOMS: atom_id res chain seq x y z
N GLY A 1 -7.33 19.16 6.72
CA GLY A 1 -8.55 19.57 7.42
C GLY A 1 -9.68 18.64 7.06
N LYS A 2 -10.73 18.54 7.90
CA LYS A 2 -11.89 17.67 7.70
C LYS A 2 -13.10 18.55 7.34
N PHE A 3 -13.63 18.43 6.11
CA PHE A 3 -14.89 19.08 5.70
C PHE A 3 -15.97 18.01 5.54
N VAL A 4 -16.63 17.71 6.65
CA VAL A 4 -17.55 16.58 6.81
C VAL A 4 -18.68 16.98 7.75
N PRO A 5 -19.82 16.26 7.75
CA PRO A 5 -20.85 16.45 8.76
C PRO A 5 -20.31 16.23 10.18
N GLU A 6 -20.84 17.01 11.13
CA GLU A 6 -20.49 16.91 12.57
C GLU A 6 -20.69 15.48 13.11
N SER A 7 -21.70 14.77 12.60
CA SER A 7 -21.99 13.39 12.98
C SER A 7 -20.87 12.40 12.66
N LEU A 8 -19.92 12.74 11.78
CA LEU A 8 -18.74 11.92 11.47
C LEU A 8 -17.48 12.30 12.25
N MET A 9 -17.49 13.43 12.96
CA MET A 9 -16.28 13.95 13.61
C MET A 9 -15.74 13.00 14.67
N ALA A 10 -16.61 12.40 15.49
CA ALA A 10 -16.20 11.45 16.52
C ALA A 10 -15.44 10.23 15.94
N ALA A 11 -16.04 9.56 14.95
CA ALA A 11 -15.43 8.39 14.30
C ALA A 11 -14.11 8.73 13.58
N LEU A 12 -14.02 9.92 12.96
CA LEU A 12 -12.78 10.35 12.30
C LEU A 12 -11.68 10.76 13.27
N THR A 13 -12.01 11.16 14.49
CA THR A 13 -11.03 11.44 15.54
C THR A 13 -10.49 10.13 16.11
N GLU A 14 -11.36 9.19 16.44
CA GLU A 14 -10.97 7.84 16.89
C GLU A 14 -10.06 7.13 15.88
N LEU A 15 -10.42 7.17 14.59
CA LEU A 15 -9.61 6.59 13.52
C LEU A 15 -8.22 7.26 13.44
N GLU A 16 -8.15 8.58 13.59
CA GLU A 16 -6.89 9.31 13.53
C GLU A 16 -5.99 8.95 14.71
N GLU A 17 -6.55 8.87 15.92
CA GLU A 17 -5.82 8.46 17.13
C GLU A 17 -5.28 7.03 17.02
N ALA A 18 -6.13 6.08 16.61
CA ALA A 18 -5.74 4.68 16.41
C ALA A 18 -4.64 4.55 15.33
N TYR A 19 -4.81 5.26 14.22
CA TYR A 19 -3.82 5.29 13.16
C TYR A 19 -2.47 5.83 13.66
N GLN A 20 -2.46 6.98 14.35
CA GLN A 20 -1.22 7.56 14.89
C GLN A 20 -0.51 6.63 15.87
N ALA A 21 -1.26 5.94 16.75
CA ALA A 21 -0.70 4.96 17.67
C ALA A 21 -0.03 3.79 16.90
N SER A 22 -0.71 3.27 15.87
CA SER A 22 -0.22 2.14 15.05
C SER A 22 1.08 2.42 14.29
N LEU A 23 1.37 3.69 13.98
CA LEU A 23 2.59 4.07 13.26
C LEU A 23 3.87 3.79 14.06
N THR A 24 3.79 3.83 15.39
CA THR A 24 4.93 3.60 16.29
C THR A 24 4.85 2.27 17.05
N ASP A 25 3.77 1.50 16.86
CA ASP A 25 3.60 0.20 17.47
C ASP A 25 4.39 -0.87 16.70
N ASN A 26 5.44 -1.40 17.33
CA ASN A 26 6.29 -2.44 16.74
C ASN A 26 5.54 -3.74 16.45
N GLU A 27 4.52 -4.09 17.23
CA GLU A 27 3.74 -5.31 17.01
C GLU A 27 2.88 -5.16 15.74
N PHE A 28 2.18 -4.02 15.62
CA PHE A 28 1.42 -3.69 14.42
C PHE A 28 2.30 -3.67 13.17
N GLN A 29 3.46 -3.02 13.22
CA GLN A 29 4.38 -2.95 12.07
C GLN A 29 4.92 -4.34 11.70
N ALA A 30 5.21 -5.19 12.69
CA ALA A 30 5.66 -6.55 12.44
C ALA A 30 4.57 -7.42 11.80
N GLU A 31 3.32 -7.34 12.27
CA GLU A 31 2.20 -8.07 11.71
C GLU A 31 1.90 -7.61 10.27
N LEU A 32 1.86 -6.28 10.03
CA LEU A 32 1.67 -5.72 8.69
C LEU A 32 2.78 -6.15 7.73
N ALA A 33 4.05 -6.09 8.16
CA ALA A 33 5.18 -6.53 7.35
C ALA A 33 5.10 -8.02 7.01
N SER A 34 4.73 -8.86 7.99
CA SER A 34 4.55 -10.30 7.78
C SER A 34 3.44 -10.59 6.77
N LEU A 35 2.29 -9.90 6.85
CA LEU A 35 1.19 -10.06 5.90
C LEU A 35 1.57 -9.54 4.51
N LEU A 36 2.30 -8.43 4.41
CA LEU A 36 2.78 -7.90 3.15
C LEU A 36 3.73 -8.87 2.43
N ASP A 37 4.62 -9.53 3.17
CA ASP A 37 5.54 -10.53 2.63
C ASP A 37 4.80 -11.83 2.27
N SER A 38 4.19 -12.48 3.26
CA SER A 38 3.68 -13.85 3.14
C SER A 38 2.34 -13.97 2.41
N PHE A 39 1.46 -12.96 2.50
CA PHE A 39 0.13 -12.98 1.88
C PHE A 39 0.06 -12.13 0.61
N VAL A 40 0.59 -10.90 0.63
CA VAL A 40 0.54 -10.00 -0.53
C VAL A 40 1.61 -10.32 -1.59
N GLY A 41 2.74 -10.90 -1.19
CA GLY A 41 3.86 -11.18 -2.08
C GLY A 41 4.72 -9.93 -2.34
N ARG A 42 4.93 -9.09 -1.33
CA ARG A 42 5.90 -7.99 -1.37
C ARG A 42 7.33 -8.52 -1.17
N PRO A 43 8.36 -7.83 -1.69
CA PRO A 43 8.29 -6.69 -2.62
C PRO A 43 8.00 -7.15 -4.05
N THR A 44 7.31 -6.31 -4.82
CA THR A 44 7.16 -6.52 -6.28
C THR A 44 8.39 -6.10 -7.05
N THR A 45 8.70 -6.85 -8.12
CA THR A 45 9.84 -6.62 -8.98
C THR A 45 9.74 -5.28 -9.74
N LEU A 46 10.89 -4.61 -9.91
CA LEU A 46 11.05 -3.53 -10.89
C LEU A 46 11.59 -4.15 -12.20
N HIS A 47 10.72 -4.26 -13.21
CA HIS A 47 11.01 -5.02 -14.42
C HIS A 47 11.42 -4.12 -15.58
N TYR A 48 12.64 -4.30 -16.10
CA TYR A 48 13.10 -3.60 -17.30
C TYR A 48 12.40 -4.14 -18.56
N VAL A 49 11.86 -3.25 -19.39
CA VAL A 49 11.09 -3.63 -20.59
C VAL A 49 11.77 -3.17 -21.89
N PRO A 50 12.83 -3.86 -22.37
CA PRO A 50 13.69 -3.37 -23.46
C PRO A 50 12.96 -3.16 -24.78
N ARG A 51 11.94 -3.98 -25.09
CA ARG A 51 11.14 -3.83 -26.32
C ARG A 51 10.34 -2.53 -26.30
N PHE A 52 9.71 -2.22 -25.16
CA PHE A 52 8.94 -0.99 -25.00
C PHE A 52 9.85 0.24 -24.92
N SER A 53 10.99 0.13 -24.21
CA SER A 53 12.03 1.17 -24.19
C SER A 53 12.42 1.63 -25.59
N LYS A 54 12.69 0.70 -26.51
CA LYS A 54 13.03 0.99 -27.92
C LYS A 54 11.90 1.68 -28.70
N MET A 55 10.64 1.44 -28.34
CA MET A 55 9.49 2.08 -28.97
C MET A 55 9.27 3.51 -28.49
N VAL A 56 9.71 3.84 -27.26
CA VAL A 56 9.55 5.18 -26.68
C VAL A 56 10.56 6.16 -27.27
N ALA A 57 11.85 5.87 -27.18
CA ALA A 57 12.92 6.67 -27.78
C ALA A 57 14.27 5.93 -27.76
N PRO A 58 15.21 6.26 -28.67
CA PRO A 58 16.61 5.91 -28.48
C PRO A 58 17.11 6.40 -27.12
N ASP A 59 17.90 5.57 -26.43
CA ASP A 59 18.54 5.85 -25.13
C ASP A 59 17.65 6.06 -23.90
N VAL A 60 16.33 5.84 -24.01
CA VAL A 60 15.43 5.80 -22.84
C VAL A 60 15.30 4.37 -22.31
N LYS A 61 15.45 4.19 -20.99
CA LYS A 61 15.15 2.92 -20.30
C LYS A 61 13.81 3.03 -19.58
N VAL A 62 12.88 2.14 -19.91
CA VAL A 62 11.59 2.02 -19.22
C VAL A 62 11.60 0.81 -18.30
N TYR A 63 11.13 1.02 -17.07
CA TYR A 63 10.92 0.00 -16.06
C TYR A 63 9.47 0.02 -15.61
N LEU A 64 8.91 -1.16 -15.31
CA LEU A 64 7.57 -1.31 -14.74
C LEU A 64 7.69 -1.76 -13.29
N LYS A 65 7.08 -1.02 -12.36
CA LYS A 65 6.87 -1.48 -10.98
C LYS A 65 5.70 -2.46 -10.99
N ARG A 66 5.97 -3.74 -10.79
CA ARG A 66 5.03 -4.85 -11.04
C ARG A 66 3.97 -5.03 -9.95
N GLU A 67 3.22 -3.97 -9.64
CA GLU A 67 2.10 -4.02 -8.68
C GLU A 67 0.96 -4.95 -9.13
N ASP A 68 0.93 -5.31 -10.41
CA ASP A 68 0.07 -6.35 -10.96
C ASP A 68 0.36 -7.75 -10.39
N LEU A 69 1.54 -7.97 -9.80
CA LEU A 69 1.91 -9.22 -9.14
C LEU A 69 1.55 -9.26 -7.65
N ALA A 70 0.93 -8.21 -7.11
CA ALA A 70 0.33 -8.30 -5.78
C ALA A 70 -0.71 -9.43 -5.74
N HIS A 71 -0.88 -10.08 -4.60
CA HIS A 71 -2.11 -10.85 -4.38
C HIS A 71 -3.33 -9.96 -4.70
N THR A 72 -4.37 -10.53 -5.33
CA THR A 72 -5.52 -9.82 -5.97
C THR A 72 -5.22 -9.05 -7.27
N GLY A 73 -3.96 -8.93 -7.68
CA GLY A 73 -3.56 -8.35 -8.97
C GLY A 73 -3.51 -6.82 -9.01
N ALA A 74 -3.58 -6.14 -7.85
CA ALA A 74 -3.53 -4.68 -7.78
C ALA A 74 -2.91 -4.16 -6.49
N HIS A 75 -2.29 -2.98 -6.55
CA HIS A 75 -1.71 -2.28 -5.39
C HIS A 75 -2.73 -1.94 -4.27
N LYS A 76 -4.04 -2.02 -4.54
CA LYS A 76 -5.09 -1.69 -3.57
C LYS A 76 -5.06 -2.59 -2.33
N ILE A 77 -4.58 -3.83 -2.48
CA ILE A 77 -4.48 -4.76 -1.34
C ILE A 77 -3.56 -4.23 -0.23
N ASN A 78 -2.53 -3.45 -0.56
CA ASN A 78 -1.63 -2.88 0.46
C ASN A 78 -2.41 -2.01 1.45
N ASN A 79 -3.32 -1.17 0.93
CA ASN A 79 -4.18 -0.32 1.76
C ASN A 79 -5.28 -1.12 2.45
N ALA A 80 -5.94 -2.04 1.73
CA ALA A 80 -7.03 -2.84 2.29
C ALA A 80 -6.55 -3.66 3.50
N LEU A 81 -5.37 -4.26 3.39
CA LEU A 81 -4.77 -5.06 4.47
C LEU A 81 -4.41 -4.20 5.68
N GLY A 82 -3.78 -3.04 5.48
CA GLY A 82 -3.45 -2.13 6.58
C GLY A 82 -4.68 -1.61 7.31
N GLN A 83 -5.73 -1.23 6.59
CA GLN A 83 -6.99 -0.79 7.21
C GLN A 83 -7.72 -1.93 7.91
N ALA A 84 -7.73 -3.14 7.34
CA ALA A 84 -8.32 -4.31 7.98
C ALA A 84 -7.58 -4.69 9.27
N LEU A 85 -6.25 -4.59 9.27
CA LEU A 85 -5.43 -4.82 10.46
C LEU A 85 -5.68 -3.75 11.54
N LEU A 86 -5.84 -2.49 11.15
CA LEU A 86 -6.15 -1.40 12.09
C LEU A 86 -7.54 -1.55 12.74
N ALA A 87 -8.48 -2.19 12.07
CA ALA A 87 -9.84 -2.42 12.57
C ALA A 87 -10.00 -3.68 13.44
N LYS A 88 -8.92 -4.44 13.65
CA LYS A 88 -8.88 -5.67 14.46
C LYS A 88 -9.15 -5.39 15.93
#